data_AF-A0A1H7BEH1-F1
#
_entry.id   AF-A0A1H7BEH1-F1
#
_cell.length_a   1.000
_cell.length_b   1.000
_cell.length_c   1.000
_cell.angle_alpha   90.00
_cell.angle_beta   90.00
_cell.angle_gamma   90.00
#
_symmetry.space_group_name_H-M   'P 1'
#
loop_
_entity.id
_entity.type
_entity.pdbx_description
1 polymer ?
#
loop_
_entity_poly.entity_id
_entity_poly.type
_entity_poly.pdbx_seq_one_letter_code
_entity_poly.pdbx_strand_id
1 'polypeptide(L)' 'MVDVMEVDRMKTLVGSMDGMGPAEALYAVAELQKEVGRREASLVRAARQSGLSWEAIALCLGVSKQAVHKKYGKQ' A
#
# COMPACT_ATOMS: atom_id res chain seq x y z
N MET A 1 15.13 3.06 6.93
CA MET A 1 15.15 1.61 7.13
C MET A 1 13.71 1.15 7.03
N VAL A 2 13.33 0.46 5.95
CA VAL A 2 12.02 -0.21 5.94
C VAL A 2 12.08 -1.19 7.10
N ASP A 3 11.10 -1.16 7.99
CA ASP A 3 11.09 -2.09 9.10
C ASP A 3 10.98 -3.50 8.51
N VAL A 4 12.04 -4.30 8.66
CA VAL A 4 12.12 -5.67 8.14
C VAL A 4 10.91 -6.49 8.64
N MET A 5 10.37 -6.15 9.82
CA MET A 5 9.18 -6.77 10.39
C MET A 5 7.89 -6.50 9.60
N GLU A 6 7.77 -5.36 8.89
CA GLU A 6 6.58 -5.04 8.09
C GLU A 6 6.51 -5.92 6.84
N VAL A 7 7.66 -6.13 6.18
CA VAL A 7 7.77 -7.02 5.00
C VAL A 7 7.55 -8.48 5.41
N ASP A 8 8.07 -8.91 6.55
CA ASP A 8 7.89 -10.27 7.07
C ASP A 8 6.44 -10.54 7.47
N ARG A 9 5.72 -9.53 8.00
CA ARG A 9 4.27 -9.63 8.25
C ARG A 9 3.49 -9.85 6.96
N MET A 10 3.76 -9.08 5.91
CA MET A 10 3.09 -9.24 4.61
C MET A 10 3.36 -10.62 3.99
N LYS A 11 4.60 -11.10 4.06
CA LYS A 11 4.97 -12.45 3.60
C LYS A 11 4.20 -13.54 4.36
N THR A 12 4.10 -13.39 5.69
CA THR A 12 3.33 -14.32 6.52
C THR A 12 1.87 -14.33 6.12
N LEU A 13 1.23 -13.16 5.95
CA LEU A 13 -0.18 -13.09 5.54
C LEU A 13 -0.43 -13.81 4.21
N VAL A 14 0.46 -13.65 3.24
CA VAL A 14 0.35 -14.32 1.93
C VAL A 14 0.58 -15.82 2.05
N GLY A 15 1.64 -16.25 2.77
CA GLY A 15 1.96 -17.67 2.93
C GLY A 15 0.91 -18.46 3.71
N SER A 16 0.19 -17.82 4.63
CA SER A 16 -0.87 -18.46 5.40
C SER A 16 -2.16 -18.70 4.60
N MET A 17 -2.37 -18.02 3.46
CA MET A 17 -3.59 -18.17 2.64
C MET A 17 -3.71 -19.57 2.03
N ASP A 18 -2.59 -20.25 1.83
CA ASP A 18 -2.56 -21.61 1.32
C ASP A 18 -3.16 -22.57 2.38
N GLY A 19 -4.32 -23.15 2.07
CA GLY A 19 -5.05 -24.05 2.97
C GLY A 19 -6.13 -23.38 3.82
N MET A 20 -6.30 -22.05 3.73
CA MET A 20 -7.42 -21.33 4.35
C MET A 20 -8.74 -21.56 3.60
N GLY A 21 -9.85 -21.51 4.35
CA GLY A 21 -11.17 -21.38 3.73
C GLY A 21 -11.36 -20.01 3.07
N PRO A 22 -12.27 -19.86 2.08
CA PRO A 22 -12.44 -18.60 1.33
C PRO A 22 -12.65 -17.35 2.20
N ALA A 23 -13.41 -17.47 3.29
CA ALA A 23 -13.67 -16.35 4.20
C ALA A 23 -12.41 -15.89 4.95
N GLU A 24 -11.57 -16.83 5.39
CA GLU A 24 -10.34 -16.54 6.12
C GLU A 24 -9.28 -15.95 5.18
N ALA A 25 -9.16 -16.49 3.97
CA ALA A 25 -8.30 -15.92 2.93
C ALA A 25 -8.70 -14.48 2.58
N LEU A 26 -9.99 -14.17 2.47
CA LEU A 26 -10.47 -12.80 2.25
C LEU A 26 -10.15 -11.88 3.42
N TYR A 27 -10.20 -12.37 4.67
CA TYR A 27 -9.77 -11.59 5.83
C TYR A 27 -8.28 -11.27 5.75
N ALA A 28 -7.44 -12.25 5.42
CA ALA A 28 -6.01 -12.04 5.22
C ALA A 28 -5.71 -11.03 4.09
N VAL A 29 -6.46 -11.08 2.98
CA VAL A 29 -6.35 -10.09 1.89
C VAL A 29 -6.73 -8.70 2.37
N ALA A 30 -7.78 -8.55 3.17
CA ALA A 30 -8.18 -7.26 3.71
C ALA A 30 -7.08 -6.67 4.63
N GLU A 31 -6.41 -7.49 5.43
CA GLU A 31 -5.26 -7.05 6.24
C GLU A 31 -4.06 -6.65 5.38
N LEU A 32 -3.77 -7.42 4.32
CA LEU A 32 -2.71 -7.06 3.36
C LEU A 32 -2.99 -5.72 2.68
N GLN A 33 -4.24 -5.48 2.25
CA GLN A 33 -4.64 -4.20 1.65
C GLN A 33 -4.45 -3.01 2.61
N LYS A 34 -4.70 -3.20 3.91
CA LYS A 34 -4.43 -2.18 4.92
C LYS A 34 -2.94 -1.87 5.04
N GLU A 35 -2.09 -2.90 5.07
CA GLU A 35 -0.63 -2.72 5.14
C GLU A 35 -0.08 -2.01 3.89
N VAL A 36 -0.46 -2.50 2.71
CA VAL A 36 -0.10 -1.86 1.43
C VAL A 36 -0.56 -0.40 1.42
N GLY A 37 -1.77 -0.11 1.88
CA GLY A 37 -2.30 1.25 1.97
C GLY A 37 -1.49 2.17 2.89
N ARG A 38 -1.05 1.68 4.06
CA ARG A 38 -0.16 2.42 4.96
C ARG A 38 1.20 2.70 4.31
N ARG A 39 1.78 1.70 3.67
CA ARG A 39 3.07 1.83 3.00
C ARG A 39 3.00 2.79 1.82
N GLU A 40 1.97 2.70 1.00
CA GLU A 40 1.69 3.61 -0.11
C GLU A 40 1.58 5.05 0.39
N ALA A 41 0.83 5.31 1.48
CA ALA A 41 0.73 6.65 2.06
C ALA A 41 2.09 7.22 2.51
N SER A 42 2.91 6.40 3.16
CA SER A 42 4.26 6.79 3.58
C SER A 42 5.16 7.12 2.38
N LEU A 43 5.12 6.29 1.33
CA LEU A 43 5.87 6.51 0.09
C LEU A 43 5.40 7.75 -0.67
N VAL A 44 4.08 7.98 -0.77
CA VAL A 44 3.52 9.18 -1.40
C VAL A 44 3.97 10.45 -0.68
N ARG A 45 3.96 10.44 0.67
CA ARG A 45 4.46 11.57 1.46
C ARG A 45 5.95 11.82 1.20
N ALA A 46 6.78 10.77 1.25
CA ALA A 46 8.21 10.89 0.98
C ALA A 46 8.50 11.39 -0.45
N ALA A 47 7.74 10.91 -1.45
CA ALA A 47 7.83 11.36 -2.84
C ALA A 47 7.48 12.85 -2.97
N ARG A 48 6.40 13.30 -2.31
CA ARG A 48 6.01 14.72 -2.28
C ARG A 48 7.08 15.59 -1.62
N GLN A 49 7.64 15.15 -0.49
CA GLN A 49 8.75 15.84 0.20
C GLN A 49 10.02 15.90 -0.66
N SER A 50 10.24 14.90 -1.51
CA SER A 50 11.36 14.84 -2.45
C SER A 50 11.11 15.64 -3.75
N GLY A 51 9.98 16.35 -3.85
CA GLY A 51 9.68 17.23 -4.99
C GLY A 51 8.94 16.56 -6.16
N LEU A 52 8.59 15.27 -6.09
CA LEU A 52 7.86 14.62 -7.18
C LEU A 52 6.47 15.24 -7.33
N SER A 53 6.08 15.56 -8.57
CA SER A 53 4.73 16.05 -8.87
C SER A 53 3.66 14.98 -8.61
N TRP A 54 2.42 15.43 -8.39
CA TRP A 54 1.28 14.52 -8.25
C TRP A 54 1.05 13.67 -9.50
N GLU A 55 1.39 14.17 -10.69
CA GLU A 55 1.32 13.40 -11.94
C GLU A 55 2.37 12.30 -11.98
N ALA A 56 3.61 12.58 -11.57
CA ALA A 56 4.66 11.57 -11.49
C ALA A 56 4.29 10.46 -10.48
N ILE A 57 3.75 10.83 -9.32
CA ILE A 57 3.29 9.87 -8.32
C ILE A 57 2.13 9.02 -8.86
N ALA A 58 1.16 9.63 -9.54
CA ALA A 58 0.05 8.92 -10.16
C ALA A 58 0.52 7.92 -11.24
N LEU A 59 1.49 8.32 -12.05
CA LEU A 59 2.12 7.44 -13.03
C LEU A 59 2.79 6.23 -12.35
N CYS A 60 3.55 6.44 -11.28
CA CYS A 60 4.18 5.35 -10.53
C CYS A 60 3.17 4.37 -9.91
N LEU A 61 2.02 4.88 -9.46
CA LEU A 61 0.96 4.09 -8.85
C LEU A 61 -0.01 3.46 -9.87
N GLY A 62 0.13 3.77 -11.16
CA GLY A 62 -0.76 3.26 -12.21
C GLY A 62 -2.20 3.76 -12.09
N VAL A 63 -2.41 4.94 -11.49
CA VAL A 63 -3.73 5.54 -11.28
C VAL A 63 -3.79 6.96 -11.85
N SER A 64 -4.99 7.53 -11.92
CA SER A 64 -5.12 8.92 -12.38
C SER A 64 -4.62 9.92 -11.33
N LYS A 65 -4.17 11.10 -11.79
CA LYS A 65 -3.82 12.23 -10.92
C LYS A 65 -4.94 12.56 -9.93
N GLN A 66 -6.19 12.54 -10.40
CA GLN A 66 -7.36 12.80 -9.56
C GLN A 66 -7.55 11.74 -8.47
N ALA A 67 -7.30 10.46 -8.77
CA ALA A 67 -7.39 9.39 -7.78
C ALA A 67 -6.35 9.57 -6.67
N VAL A 68 -5.09 9.89 -7.03
CA VAL A 68 -4.03 10.17 -6.04
C VAL A 68 -4.37 11.41 -5.21
N HIS A 69 -4.76 12.52 -5.85
CA HIS A 69 -5.14 13.73 -5.14
C HIS A 69 -6.31 13.50 -4.18
N LYS A 70 -7.33 12.75 -4.61
CA LYS A 70 -8.48 12.42 -3.76
C LYS A 70 -8.06 11.59 -2.55
N LYS A 71 -7.15 10.63 -2.74
CA LYS A 71 -6.70 9.68 -1.70
C LYS A 71 -5.67 10.29 -0.74
N TYR A 72 -4.77 11.14 -1.24
CA TYR A 72 -3.58 11.62 -0.51
C TYR A 72 -3.43 13.14 -0.43
N GLY A 73 -4.14 13.91 -1.23
CA GLY A 73 -3.97 15.36 -1.34
C GLY A 73 -4.64 16.19 -0.25
N LYS A 74 -5.35 15.56 0.71
CA LYS A 74 -5.98 16.24 1.86
C LYS A 74 -5.15 16.17 3.16
N GLN A 75 -3.96 15.59 3.10
CA GLN A 75 -3.02 15.54 4.23
C GLN A 75 -2.05 16.71 4.21
#